data_AF-A0A7Y8J735-F1
#
_entry.id   AF-A0A7Y8J735-F1
#
_cell.length_a   1.000
_cell.length_b   1.000
_cell.length_c   1.000
_cell.angle_alpha   90.00
_cell.angle_beta   90.00
_cell.angle_gamma   90.00
#
_symmetry.space_group_name_H-M   'P 1'
#
loop_
_entity.id
_entity.type
_entity.pdbx_description
1 polymer ?
#
loop_
_entity_poly.entity_id
_entity_poly.type
_entity_poly.pdbx_seq_one_letter_code
_entity_poly.pdbx_strand_id
1 'polypeptide(L)'
;MNRKSVKISLDMVDQSREIIEVVSEYYSLPKLEGVSKRSIITGRNKVNLYSLSCSCKDHRASVTIYPKRDIRRICRHLYNKLFAELEDKLDELTKLLLHNQFWFGQTNVKKIFFYKSSLYVGLHGAGSIISVFLKKDKWEKFVYDFVLNQWVNSLKPFDDEILLNQLTEFIVTLNLSYKSG
;
A
#
# COMPACT_ATOMS: atom_id res chain seq x y z
N MET A 1 19.21 12.54 50.33
CA MET A 1 19.06 12.25 48.88
C MET A 1 17.60 12.49 48.49
N ASN A 2 17.32 13.62 47.84
CA ASN A 2 15.97 14.04 47.44
C ASN A 2 15.55 13.31 46.16
N ARG A 3 14.54 12.42 46.24
CA ARG A 3 13.84 11.91 45.06
C ARG A 3 12.88 12.99 44.56
N LYS A 4 13.25 13.70 43.51
CA LYS A 4 12.32 14.54 42.75
C LYS A 4 11.32 13.62 42.06
N SER A 5 10.08 13.62 42.53
CA SER A 5 8.93 13.07 41.81
C SER A 5 8.66 13.96 40.62
N VAL A 6 8.94 13.45 39.42
CA VAL A 6 8.52 14.07 38.16
C VAL A 6 7.00 13.86 38.07
N LYS A 7 6.23 14.90 38.40
CA LYS A 7 4.81 14.97 38.03
C LYS A 7 4.75 15.15 36.51
N ILE A 8 4.59 14.05 35.78
CA ILE A 8 4.14 14.08 34.40
C ILE A 8 2.67 14.55 34.47
N SER A 9 2.38 15.73 33.91
CA SER A 9 1.02 16.26 33.87
C SER A 9 0.14 15.28 33.08
N LEU A 10 -0.89 14.74 33.73
CA LEU A 10 -1.90 13.89 33.10
C LEU A 10 -2.72 14.61 32.01
N ASP A 11 -2.55 15.94 31.88
CA ASP A 11 -3.30 16.77 30.94
C ASP A 11 -2.82 16.66 29.47
N MET A 12 -1.77 15.89 29.18
CA MET A 12 -1.34 15.58 27.80
C MET A 12 -1.76 14.19 27.31
N VAL A 13 -2.35 13.35 28.18
CA VAL A 13 -2.72 11.96 27.83
C VAL A 13 -4.09 11.87 27.16
N ASP A 14 -4.89 12.94 27.20
CA ASP A 14 -6.29 12.90 26.75
C ASP A 14 -6.53 13.44 25.32
N GLN A 15 -5.49 13.95 24.64
CA GLN A 15 -5.59 14.41 23.24
C GLN A 15 -5.17 13.35 22.20
N SER A 16 -4.66 12.20 22.63
CA SER A 16 -4.12 11.15 21.76
C SER A 16 -4.96 9.87 21.71
N ARG A 17 -6.25 9.92 22.09
CA ARG A 17 -7.22 8.93 21.61
C ARG A 17 -7.58 9.24 20.17
N GLU A 18 -6.58 9.22 19.31
CA GLU A 18 -6.80 9.23 17.88
C GLU A 18 -7.44 7.91 17.49
N ILE A 19 -8.67 8.01 16.98
CA ILE A 19 -9.43 6.87 16.51
C ILE A 19 -8.76 6.39 15.22
N ILE A 20 -8.08 5.25 15.33
CA ILE A 20 -7.53 4.53 14.17
C ILE A 20 -8.69 3.77 13.55
N GLU A 21 -9.24 4.32 12.49
CA GLU A 21 -10.19 3.60 11.65
C GLU A 21 -9.41 2.79 10.61
N VAL A 22 -9.43 1.46 10.76
CA VAL A 22 -8.90 0.55 9.74
C VAL A 22 -9.92 0.47 8.60
N VAL A 23 -9.81 1.38 7.64
CA VAL A 23 -10.65 1.37 6.43
C VAL A 23 -10.14 0.26 5.51
N SER A 24 -10.92 -0.80 5.30
CA SER A 24 -10.50 -1.99 4.53
C SER A 24 -10.46 -1.80 3.00
N GLU A 25 -10.17 -0.59 2.52
CA GLU A 25 -10.18 -0.30 1.10
C GLU A 25 -8.84 -0.65 0.42
N TYR A 26 -8.93 -1.49 -0.61
CA TYR A 26 -7.84 -1.76 -1.53
C TYR A 26 -7.50 -0.52 -2.37
N TYR A 27 -6.26 -0.43 -2.85
CA TYR A 27 -5.90 0.64 -3.77
C TYR A 27 -6.50 0.43 -5.16
N SER A 28 -7.46 1.28 -5.51
CA SER A 28 -8.04 1.37 -6.85
C SER A 28 -7.35 2.46 -7.65
N LEU A 29 -6.85 2.12 -8.83
CA LEU A 29 -6.19 3.09 -9.71
C LEU A 29 -7.17 4.20 -10.11
N PRO A 30 -6.77 5.49 -10.02
CA PRO A 30 -7.61 6.61 -10.40
C PRO A 30 -7.97 6.52 -11.88
N LYS A 31 -9.17 7.01 -12.28
CA LYS A 31 -9.57 7.06 -13.69
C LYS A 31 -8.57 7.94 -14.45
N LEU A 32 -8.00 7.39 -15.52
CA LEU A 32 -7.04 8.10 -16.36
C LEU A 32 -7.83 8.81 -17.46
N GLU A 33 -8.14 10.08 -17.24
CA GLU A 33 -8.88 10.89 -18.20
C GLU A 33 -8.06 11.17 -19.47
N GLY A 34 -8.75 11.30 -20.60
CA GLY A 34 -8.11 11.53 -21.91
C GLY A 34 -7.31 10.34 -22.44
N VAL A 35 -7.39 9.14 -21.84
CA VAL A 35 -6.77 7.93 -22.37
C VAL A 35 -7.62 7.33 -23.47
N SER A 36 -6.98 6.96 -24.59
CA SER A 36 -7.64 6.32 -25.72
C SER A 36 -8.36 5.04 -25.30
N LYS A 37 -9.62 4.90 -25.73
CA LYS A 37 -10.40 3.66 -25.56
C LYS A 37 -9.91 2.53 -26.48
N ARG A 38 -9.04 2.83 -27.45
CA ARG A 38 -8.52 1.85 -28.40
C ARG A 38 -7.56 0.88 -27.70
N SER A 39 -7.56 -0.35 -28.17
CA SER A 39 -6.58 -1.34 -27.71
C SER A 39 -5.33 -1.28 -28.56
N ILE A 40 -4.19 -1.53 -27.92
CA ILE A 40 -2.85 -1.54 -28.50
C ILE A 40 -2.34 -2.97 -28.46
N ILE A 41 -1.68 -3.42 -29.54
CA ILE A 41 -1.04 -4.72 -29.58
C ILE A 41 0.38 -4.59 -29.01
N THR A 42 0.71 -5.39 -28.00
CA THR A 42 2.05 -5.49 -27.39
C THR A 42 2.50 -6.95 -27.45
N GLY A 43 3.41 -7.26 -28.38
CA GLY A 43 3.73 -8.65 -28.72
C GLY A 43 2.50 -9.39 -29.23
N ARG A 44 2.11 -10.48 -28.56
CA ARG A 44 0.89 -11.26 -28.86
C ARG A 44 -0.34 -10.83 -28.05
N ASN A 45 -0.22 -9.81 -27.20
CA ASN A 45 -1.27 -9.42 -26.26
C ASN A 45 -1.96 -8.13 -26.68
N LYS A 46 -3.28 -8.08 -26.52
CA LYS A 46 -4.10 -6.88 -26.68
C LYS A 46 -4.20 -6.18 -25.33
N VAL A 47 -3.80 -4.92 -25.27
CA VAL A 47 -3.77 -4.07 -24.07
C VAL A 47 -4.71 -2.89 -24.26
N ASN A 48 -5.50 -2.53 -23.25
CA ASN A 48 -6.35 -1.34 -23.27
C ASN A 48 -6.13 -0.55 -21.98
N LEU A 49 -5.50 0.63 -22.10
CA LEU A 49 -5.15 1.47 -20.95
C LEU A 49 -6.37 2.16 -20.32
N TYR A 50 -7.40 2.47 -21.10
CA TYR A 50 -8.63 3.07 -20.57
C TYR A 50 -9.38 2.12 -19.64
N SER A 51 -9.58 0.87 -20.08
CA SER A 51 -10.25 -0.16 -19.29
C SER A 51 -9.32 -0.93 -18.35
N LEU A 52 -8.02 -0.62 -18.34
CA LEU A 52 -6.97 -1.36 -17.64
C LEU A 52 -7.07 -2.87 -17.87
N SER A 53 -7.22 -3.27 -19.14
CA SER A 53 -7.40 -4.68 -19.52
C SER A 53 -6.28 -5.20 -20.41
N CYS A 54 -5.98 -6.48 -20.27
CA CYS A 54 -5.00 -7.18 -21.11
C CYS A 54 -5.46 -8.60 -21.42
N SER A 55 -5.16 -9.11 -22.62
CA SER A 55 -5.47 -10.49 -23.00
C SER A 55 -4.53 -11.56 -22.41
N CYS A 56 -3.48 -11.16 -21.69
CA CYS A 56 -2.50 -12.12 -21.17
C CYS A 56 -3.09 -13.04 -20.08
N LYS A 57 -2.43 -14.18 -19.83
CA LYS A 57 -2.85 -15.16 -18.81
C LYS A 57 -2.91 -14.52 -17.42
N ASP A 58 -1.88 -13.77 -17.03
CA ASP A 58 -1.77 -13.18 -15.68
C ASP A 58 -2.93 -12.22 -15.39
N HIS A 59 -3.27 -11.35 -16.34
CA HIS A 59 -4.41 -10.46 -16.18
C HIS A 59 -5.72 -11.24 -16.08
N ARG A 60 -5.94 -12.24 -16.96
CA ARG A 60 -7.14 -13.09 -16.91
C ARG A 60 -7.30 -13.86 -15.60
N ALA A 61 -6.21 -14.28 -14.96
CA ALA A 61 -6.25 -14.89 -13.64
C ALA A 61 -6.60 -13.87 -12.55
N SER A 62 -6.06 -12.65 -12.63
CA SER A 62 -6.32 -11.61 -11.62
C SER A 62 -7.74 -11.05 -11.62
N VAL A 63 -8.43 -11.03 -12.78
CA VAL A 63 -9.77 -10.42 -12.89
C VAL A 63 -10.87 -11.23 -12.19
N THR A 64 -10.64 -12.50 -11.91
CA THR A 64 -11.60 -13.34 -11.16
C THR A 64 -11.50 -13.13 -9.65
N ILE A 65 -10.39 -12.55 -9.17
CA ILE A 65 -10.09 -12.42 -7.73
C ILE A 65 -10.31 -10.99 -7.25
N TYR A 66 -9.76 -10.02 -7.97
CA TYR A 66 -9.72 -8.62 -7.52
C TYR A 66 -10.79 -7.79 -8.21
N PRO A 67 -11.27 -6.65 -7.67
CA PRO A 67 -12.24 -5.79 -8.33
C PRO A 67 -11.65 -4.98 -9.51
N LYS A 68 -12.50 -4.38 -10.35
CA LYS A 68 -12.04 -3.55 -11.48
C LYS A 68 -11.14 -2.42 -10.99
N ARG A 69 -10.10 -2.11 -11.78
CA ARG A 69 -9.08 -1.07 -11.51
C ARG A 69 -8.19 -1.30 -10.28
N ASP A 70 -8.35 -2.43 -9.59
CA ASP A 70 -7.44 -2.81 -8.54
C ASP A 70 -6.01 -2.96 -9.08
N ILE A 71 -5.04 -2.41 -8.35
CA ILE A 71 -3.63 -2.43 -8.77
C ILE A 71 -3.08 -3.85 -8.96
N ARG A 72 -3.65 -4.84 -8.26
CA ARG A 72 -3.27 -6.25 -8.35
C ARG A 72 -3.68 -6.89 -9.67
N ARG A 73 -4.58 -6.25 -10.43
CA ARG A 73 -4.92 -6.65 -11.80
C ARG A 73 -3.90 -6.21 -12.86
N ILE A 74 -2.93 -5.38 -12.49
CA ILE A 74 -1.96 -4.83 -13.43
C ILE A 74 -0.88 -5.87 -13.72
N CYS A 75 -1.00 -6.51 -14.89
CA CYS A 75 0.05 -7.37 -15.42
C CYS A 75 1.23 -6.57 -15.97
N ARG A 76 2.35 -7.24 -16.25
CA ARG A 76 3.54 -6.66 -16.87
C ARG A 76 3.27 -5.80 -18.11
N HIS A 77 2.39 -6.27 -19.00
CA HIS A 77 2.07 -5.53 -20.23
C HIS A 77 1.36 -4.21 -19.94
N LEU A 78 0.42 -4.22 -18.98
CA LEU A 78 -0.26 -3.01 -18.54
C LEU A 78 0.71 -2.07 -17.84
N TYR A 79 1.55 -2.58 -16.93
CA TYR A 79 2.57 -1.80 -16.23
C TYR A 79 3.49 -1.07 -17.23
N ASN A 80 4.12 -1.80 -18.14
CA ASN A 80 5.04 -1.22 -19.12
C ASN A 80 4.34 -0.16 -19.99
N LYS A 81 3.08 -0.39 -20.38
CA LYS A 81 2.32 0.54 -21.21
C LYS A 81 1.82 1.77 -20.45
N LEU A 82 1.41 1.61 -19.20
CA LEU A 82 1.05 2.72 -18.32
C LEU A 82 2.22 3.67 -18.15
N PHE A 83 3.41 3.15 -17.84
CA PHE A 83 4.60 4.00 -17.67
C PHE A 83 5.07 4.58 -19.01
N ALA A 84 5.09 3.81 -20.09
CA ALA A 84 5.55 4.33 -21.38
C ALA A 84 4.66 5.45 -21.96
N GLU A 85 3.35 5.42 -21.71
CA GLU A 85 2.40 6.33 -22.38
C GLU A 85 1.75 7.35 -21.44
N LEU A 86 1.73 7.08 -20.13
CA LEU A 86 0.93 7.84 -19.17
C LEU A 86 1.67 8.14 -17.86
N GLU A 87 2.98 7.94 -17.79
CA GLU A 87 3.75 8.20 -16.56
C GLU A 87 3.50 9.59 -15.99
N ASP A 88 3.53 10.64 -16.80
CA ASP A 88 3.29 12.03 -16.33
C ASP A 88 1.86 12.28 -15.81
N LYS A 89 0.92 11.37 -16.14
CA LYS A 89 -0.48 11.45 -15.67
C LYS A 89 -0.73 10.64 -14.41
N LEU A 90 0.23 9.83 -13.97
CA LEU A 90 0.13 9.08 -12.73
C LEU A 90 0.62 9.94 -11.57
N ASP A 91 -0.14 9.99 -10.48
CA ASP A 91 0.36 10.60 -9.26
C ASP A 91 1.49 9.75 -8.65
N GLU A 92 2.31 10.39 -7.81
CA GLU A 92 3.48 9.74 -7.20
C GLU A 92 3.15 8.47 -6.41
N LEU A 93 2.01 8.43 -5.71
CA LEU A 93 1.58 7.24 -4.99
C LEU A 93 1.24 6.12 -5.96
N THR A 94 0.47 6.40 -7.00
CA THR A 94 0.16 5.42 -8.05
C THR A 94 1.45 4.83 -8.64
N LYS A 95 2.42 5.68 -9.00
CA LYS A 95 3.71 5.24 -9.54
C LYS A 95 4.42 4.32 -8.55
N LEU A 96 4.52 4.75 -7.30
CA LEU A 96 5.22 4.02 -6.24
C LEU A 96 4.58 2.66 -5.99
N LEU A 97 3.24 2.60 -5.85
CA LEU A 97 2.52 1.36 -5.63
C LEU A 97 2.62 0.41 -6.83
N LEU A 98 2.51 0.92 -8.06
CA LEU A 98 2.63 0.10 -9.27
C LEU A 98 4.02 -0.51 -9.39
N HIS A 99 5.06 0.31 -9.17
CA HIS A 99 6.43 -0.13 -9.18
C HIS A 99 6.66 -1.19 -8.10
N ASN A 100 6.13 -0.98 -6.89
CA ASN A 100 6.30 -1.95 -5.81
C ASN A 100 5.56 -3.28 -6.03
N GLN A 101 4.32 -3.21 -6.52
CA GLN A 101 3.55 -4.39 -6.87
C GLN A 101 4.26 -5.20 -7.96
N PHE A 102 4.79 -4.53 -8.98
CA PHE A 102 5.42 -5.20 -10.11
C PHE A 102 6.78 -5.82 -9.77
N TRP A 103 7.66 -5.07 -9.11
CA TRP A 103 9.04 -5.51 -8.87
C TRP A 103 9.21 -6.32 -7.58
N PHE A 104 8.37 -6.10 -6.58
CA PHE A 104 8.49 -6.76 -5.27
C PHE A 104 7.28 -7.61 -4.90
N GLY A 105 6.29 -7.75 -5.80
CA GLY A 105 5.14 -8.64 -5.62
C GLY A 105 4.24 -8.28 -4.44
N GLN A 106 4.03 -7.00 -4.16
CA GLN A 106 3.16 -6.55 -3.06
C GLN A 106 1.67 -6.84 -3.27
N THR A 107 1.27 -8.04 -2.91
CA THR A 107 -0.03 -8.59 -3.26
C THR A 107 -1.22 -7.96 -2.56
N ASN A 108 -1.03 -7.11 -1.54
CA ASN A 108 -2.12 -6.47 -0.81
C ASN A 108 -1.73 -5.08 -0.35
N VAL A 109 -2.37 -4.05 -0.89
CA VAL A 109 -2.26 -2.66 -0.44
C VAL A 109 -3.56 -2.27 0.25
N LYS A 110 -3.51 -1.94 1.54
CA LYS A 110 -4.66 -1.44 2.32
C LYS A 110 -4.42 -0.01 2.79
N LYS A 111 -5.47 0.80 2.82
CA LYS A 111 -5.44 2.13 3.43
C LYS A 111 -5.65 2.02 4.94
N ILE A 112 -4.93 2.81 5.74
CA ILE A 112 -5.14 2.92 7.19
C ILE A 112 -5.15 4.41 7.54
N PHE A 113 -5.93 4.82 8.54
CA PHE A 113 -5.92 6.19 9.05
C PHE A 113 -5.01 6.31 10.28
N PHE A 114 -4.13 7.31 10.30
CA PHE A 114 -3.10 7.52 11.34
C PHE A 114 -2.77 9.00 11.46
N TYR A 115 -2.87 9.62 12.65
CA TYR A 115 -2.55 11.05 12.85
C TYR A 115 -3.13 11.96 11.78
N LYS A 116 -4.45 11.85 11.55
CA LYS A 116 -5.20 12.62 10.55
C LYS A 116 -4.73 12.43 9.11
N SER A 117 -3.88 11.43 8.87
CA SER A 117 -3.24 11.13 7.59
C SER A 117 -3.65 9.74 7.11
N SER A 118 -3.61 9.55 5.79
CA SER A 118 -3.83 8.25 5.17
C SER A 118 -2.49 7.55 4.95
N LEU A 119 -2.35 6.38 5.58
CA LEU A 119 -1.29 5.41 5.31
C LEU A 119 -1.73 4.47 4.19
N TYR A 120 -0.78 3.96 3.42
CA TYR A 120 -1.00 2.72 2.66
C TYR A 120 -0.01 1.65 3.11
N VAL A 121 -0.51 0.44 3.33
CA VAL A 121 0.28 -0.68 3.82
C VAL A 121 0.26 -1.80 2.79
N GLY A 122 1.42 -2.06 2.20
CA GLY A 122 1.70 -3.15 1.26
C GLY A 122 2.24 -4.38 1.99
N LEU A 123 1.61 -5.54 1.80
CA LEU A 123 2.09 -6.81 2.38
C LEU A 123 2.85 -7.64 1.35
N HIS A 124 3.90 -8.32 1.80
CA HIS A 124 4.64 -9.30 1.01
C HIS A 124 4.49 -10.71 1.60
N GLY A 125 4.29 -11.71 0.73
CA GLY A 125 4.25 -13.12 1.13
C GLY A 125 3.20 -13.42 2.21
N ALA A 126 3.59 -14.15 3.26
CA ALA A 126 2.75 -14.48 4.41
C ALA A 126 2.60 -13.32 5.43
N GLY A 127 2.92 -12.09 5.05
CA GLY A 127 2.81 -10.92 5.93
C GLY A 127 4.01 -10.68 6.85
N SER A 128 5.13 -11.40 6.67
CA SER A 128 6.37 -11.20 7.44
C SER A 128 7.07 -9.88 7.14
N ILE A 129 6.90 -9.37 5.91
CA ILE A 129 7.48 -8.09 5.50
C ILE A 129 6.35 -7.16 5.10
N ILE A 130 6.40 -5.95 5.65
CA ILE A 130 5.44 -4.89 5.41
C ILE A 130 6.14 -3.69 4.81
N SER A 131 5.58 -3.18 3.72
CA SER A 131 5.90 -1.85 3.23
C SER A 131 4.85 -0.85 3.67
N VAL A 132 5.29 0.23 4.30
CA VAL A 132 4.45 1.34 4.71
C VAL A 132 4.73 2.51 3.78
N PHE A 133 3.68 3.02 3.16
CA PHE A 133 3.70 4.20 2.30
C PHE A 133 3.04 5.35 3.05
N LEU A 134 3.83 6.33 3.45
CA LEU A 134 3.37 7.47 4.23
C LEU A 134 3.60 8.74 3.40
N LYS A 135 2.62 9.65 3.41
CA LYS A 135 2.75 10.98 2.83
C LYS A 135 3.01 11.99 3.93
N LYS A 136 4.21 12.57 3.96
CA LYS A 136 4.51 13.79 4.72
C LYS A 136 4.49 14.97 3.76
N ASP A 137 5.66 15.32 3.21
CA ASP A 137 5.80 16.28 2.11
C ASP A 137 5.80 15.59 0.74
N LYS A 138 6.39 14.39 0.69
CA LYS A 138 6.43 13.46 -0.45
C LYS A 138 6.01 12.06 0.01
N TRP A 139 5.71 11.18 -0.94
CA TRP A 139 5.47 9.78 -0.63
C TRP A 139 6.77 9.06 -0.31
N GLU A 140 6.84 8.45 0.87
CA GLU A 140 7.99 7.68 1.33
C GLU A 140 7.60 6.23 1.59
N LYS A 141 8.53 5.31 1.32
CA LYS A 141 8.37 3.88 1.56
C LYS A 141 9.29 3.46 2.71
N PHE A 142 8.70 2.92 3.76
CA PHE A 142 9.39 2.24 4.85
C PHE A 142 9.14 0.74 4.73
N VAL A 143 10.12 -0.08 5.11
CA VAL A 143 9.99 -1.54 5.08
C VAL A 143 10.31 -2.11 6.45
N TYR A 144 9.36 -2.81 7.03
CA TYR A 144 9.51 -3.49 8.30
C TYR A 144 9.53 -5.00 8.12
N ASP A 145 10.48 -5.65 8.76
CA ASP A 145 10.58 -7.10 8.86
C ASP A 145 10.10 -7.54 10.25
N PHE A 146 8.96 -8.22 10.30
CA PHE A 146 8.36 -8.72 11.55
C PHE A 146 9.08 -9.95 12.11
N VAL A 147 9.85 -10.67 11.28
CA VAL A 147 10.65 -11.81 11.75
C VAL A 147 11.90 -11.30 12.46
N LEU A 148 12.54 -10.28 11.91
CA LEU A 148 13.74 -9.65 12.48
C LEU A 148 13.43 -8.52 13.47
N ASN A 149 12.15 -8.13 13.58
CA ASN A 149 11.67 -7.01 14.41
C ASN A 149 12.45 -5.71 14.18
N GLN A 150 12.68 -5.35 12.91
CA GLN A 150 13.47 -4.17 12.55
C GLN A 150 13.06 -3.55 11.20
N TRP A 151 13.38 -2.27 11.04
CA TRP A 151 13.28 -1.56 9.76
C TRP A 151 14.45 -1.95 8.84
N VAL A 152 14.16 -2.44 7.64
CA VAL A 152 15.15 -3.04 6.72
C VAL A 152 16.17 -2.02 6.21
N ASN A 153 15.78 -0.75 6.04
CA ASN A 153 16.65 0.27 5.44
C ASN A 153 17.23 1.27 6.45
N SER A 154 17.16 0.96 7.76
CA SER A 154 17.54 1.86 8.87
C SER A 154 16.81 3.22 8.93
N LEU A 155 16.01 3.55 7.92
CA LEU A 155 15.05 4.64 7.91
C LEU A 155 13.79 4.18 8.61
N LYS A 156 13.44 4.89 9.67
CA LYS A 156 12.21 4.69 10.42
C LYS A 156 11.24 5.86 10.19
N PRO A 157 9.93 5.58 10.17
CA PRO A 157 8.93 6.63 10.10
C PRO A 157 8.91 7.43 11.40
N PHE A 158 8.22 8.57 11.36
CA PHE A 158 7.90 9.32 12.56
C PHE A 158 6.97 8.51 13.47
N ASP A 159 7.15 8.63 14.79
CA ASP A 159 6.43 7.86 15.82
C ASP A 159 6.39 6.35 15.55
N ASP A 160 7.57 5.76 15.28
CA ASP A 160 7.71 4.38 14.86
C ASP A 160 7.14 3.37 15.87
N GLU A 161 7.28 3.63 17.17
CA GLU A 161 6.70 2.78 18.21
C GLU A 161 5.16 2.67 18.09
N ILE A 162 4.48 3.81 17.88
CA ILE A 162 3.03 3.86 17.78
C ILE A 162 2.57 3.18 16.50
N LEU A 163 3.22 3.48 15.38
CA LEU A 163 2.94 2.84 14.10
C LEU A 163 3.15 1.32 14.18
N LEU A 164 4.21 0.84 14.83
CA LEU A 164 4.48 -0.59 14.95
C LEU A 164 3.43 -1.33 15.79
N ASN A 165 2.97 -0.73 16.89
CA ASN A 165 1.86 -1.29 17.67
C ASN A 165 0.62 -1.48 16.79
N GLN A 166 0.29 -0.48 15.95
CA GLN A 166 -0.86 -0.56 15.04
C GLN A 166 -0.67 -1.57 13.91
N LEU A 167 0.51 -1.61 13.30
CA LEU A 167 0.80 -2.61 12.26
C LEU A 167 0.73 -4.03 12.84
N THR A 168 1.15 -4.21 14.08
CA THR A 168 1.05 -5.50 14.79
C THR A 168 -0.42 -5.91 14.96
N GLU A 169 -1.27 -5.01 15.46
CA GLU A 169 -2.72 -5.26 15.58
C GLU A 169 -3.32 -5.62 14.23
N PHE A 170 -3.01 -4.85 13.19
CA PHE A 170 -3.45 -5.08 11.82
C PHE A 170 -3.04 -6.46 11.27
N ILE A 171 -1.79 -6.87 11.48
CA ILE A 171 -1.29 -8.19 11.06
C ILE A 171 -1.97 -9.30 11.82
N VAL A 172 -2.17 -9.14 13.13
CA VAL A 172 -2.89 -10.13 13.94
C VAL A 172 -4.30 -10.30 13.39
N THR A 173 -5.03 -9.21 13.12
CA THR A 173 -6.37 -9.27 12.53
C THR A 173 -6.36 -9.94 11.15
N LEU A 174 -5.39 -9.62 10.30
CA LEU A 174 -5.23 -10.28 9.00
C LEU A 174 -4.95 -11.77 9.13
N ASN A 175 -4.01 -12.17 9.98
CA ASN A 175 -3.65 -13.57 10.18
C ASN A 175 -4.80 -14.39 10.77
N LEU A 176 -5.62 -13.79 11.63
CA LEU A 176 -6.86 -14.42 12.12
C LEU A 176 -7.86 -14.62 10.98
N SER A 177 -8.01 -13.62 10.10
CA SER A 177 -8.91 -13.70 8.94
C SER A 177 -8.45 -14.76 7.92
N TYR A 178 -7.15 -14.95 7.75
CA TYR A 178 -6.58 -15.97 6.86
C TYR A 178 -6.68 -17.39 7.41
N LYS A 179 -6.76 -17.57 8.73
CA LYS A 179 -6.91 -18.90 9.37
C LYS A 179 -8.36 -19.38 9.42
N SER A 180 -9.32 -18.51 9.15
CA SER A 180 -10.75 -18.78 9.31
C SER A 180 -11.53 -18.87 7.99
N GLY A 181 -10.86 -18.81 6.84
CA GLY A 181 -11.41 -19.04 5.50
C GLY A 181 -10.58 -20.03 4.71
#